data_AF-A0A371AR31-F1
#
_entry.id   AF-A0A371AR31-F1
#
_cell.length_a   1.000
_cell.length_b   1.000
_cell.length_c   1.000
_cell.angle_alpha   90.00
_cell.angle_beta   90.00
_cell.angle_gamma   90.00
#
_symmetry.space_group_name_H-M   'P 1'
#
loop_
_entity.id
_entity.type
_entity.pdbx_description
1 polymer ?
#
loop_
_entity_poly.entity_id
_entity_poly.type
_entity_poly.pdbx_seq_one_letter_code
_entity_poly.pdbx_strand_id
1 'polypeptide(L)'
;MGRDTSALRAELRRVREILEILRREQGNLAKEIPLIETTTKNIKNYQMDAGNAWKGEKELEAERIQSELVESLNTYIEQCNQLQSDISSAIQRALNKIQRIEDEIAAAEAEDDDED
;
A
#
# COMPACT_ATOMS: atom_id res chain seq x y z
N MET A 1 -34.16 -14.74 24.69
CA MET A 1 -33.30 -13.73 25.35
C MET A 1 -32.18 -13.48 24.36
N GLY A 2 -32.24 -12.36 23.64
CA GLY A 2 -31.50 -12.24 22.38
C GLY A 2 -30.01 -12.46 22.50
N ARG A 3 -29.42 -13.13 21.50
CA ARG A 3 -27.98 -13.46 21.50
C ARG A 3 -27.19 -12.15 21.44
N ASP A 4 -26.35 -11.87 22.44
CA ASP A 4 -25.62 -10.60 22.54
C ASP A 4 -24.63 -10.40 21.38
N THR A 5 -25.05 -9.65 20.34
CA THR A 5 -24.23 -9.31 19.17
C THR A 5 -23.30 -8.11 19.41
N SER A 6 -23.25 -7.54 20.62
CA SER A 6 -22.46 -6.33 20.90
C SER A 6 -20.97 -6.50 20.62
N ALA A 7 -20.41 -7.67 20.93
CA ALA A 7 -19.01 -8.01 20.64
C ALA A 7 -18.72 -8.06 19.14
N LEU A 8 -19.59 -8.70 18.35
CA LEU A 8 -19.50 -8.77 16.89
C LEU A 8 -19.61 -7.37 16.26
N ARG A 9 -20.54 -6.54 16.75
CA ARG A 9 -20.71 -5.15 16.29
C ARG A 9 -19.48 -4.27 16.62
N ALA A 10 -18.86 -4.48 17.77
CA ALA A 10 -17.63 -3.79 18.15
C ALA A 10 -16.44 -4.23 17.27
N GLU A 11 -16.33 -5.53 16.96
CA GLU A 11 -15.33 -6.06 16.06
C GLU A 11 -15.52 -5.56 14.62
N LEU A 12 -16.75 -5.54 14.12
CA LEU A 12 -17.11 -5.00 12.81
C LEU A 12 -16.64 -3.55 12.67
N ARG A 13 -16.84 -2.72 13.70
CA ARG A 13 -16.35 -1.33 13.73
C ARG A 13 -14.83 -1.27 13.61
N ARG A 14 -14.10 -2.05 14.41
CA ARG A 14 -12.63 -2.10 14.35
C ARG A 14 -12.11 -2.54 12.98
N VAL A 15 -12.73 -3.56 12.37
CA VAL A 15 -12.30 -4.03 11.03
C VAL A 15 -12.57 -2.97 9.96
N ARG A 16 -13.68 -2.24 10.05
CA ARG A 16 -13.99 -1.11 9.14
C ARG A 16 -12.99 0.05 9.29
N GLU A 17 -12.56 0.38 10.51
CA GLU A 17 -11.50 1.38 10.75
C GLU A 17 -10.16 0.95 10.12
N ILE A 18 -9.77 -0.32 10.27
CA ILE A 18 -8.57 -0.87 9.63
C ILE A 18 -8.68 -0.79 8.09
N LEU A 19 -9.85 -1.13 7.54
CA LEU A 19 -10.09 -1.05 6.10
C LEU A 19 -9.93 0.38 5.56
N GLU A 20 -10.38 1.38 6.31
CA GLU A 20 -10.23 2.79 5.93
C GLU A 20 -8.74 3.20 5.89
N ILE A 21 -7.96 2.79 6.89
CA ILE A 21 -6.51 3.02 6.94
C ILE A 21 -5.83 2.37 5.73
N LEU A 22 -6.12 1.09 5.45
CA LEU A 22 -5.52 0.37 4.33
C LEU A 22 -5.82 1.03 2.98
N ARG A 23 -7.06 1.47 2.75
CA ARG A 23 -7.45 2.17 1.52
C ARG A 23 -6.73 3.52 1.37
N ARG A 24 -6.53 4.22 2.49
CA ARG A 24 -5.77 5.48 2.51
C ARG A 24 -4.32 5.27 2.13
N GLU A 25 -3.66 4.27 2.74
CA GLU A 25 -2.27 3.94 2.41
C GLU A 25 -2.11 3.45 0.98
N GLN A 26 -3.05 2.66 0.46
CA GLN A 26 -3.08 2.28 -0.96
C GLN A 26 -3.13 3.52 -1.87
N GLY A 27 -3.96 4.51 -1.51
CA GLY A 27 -4.06 5.77 -2.24
C GLY A 27 -2.81 6.65 -2.15
N ASN A 28 -2.08 6.60 -1.03
CA ASN A 28 -0.80 7.29 -0.87
C ASN A 28 0.27 6.66 -1.78
N LEU A 29 0.42 5.34 -1.74
CA LEU A 29 1.36 4.61 -2.60
C LEU A 29 1.11 4.82 -4.09
N ALA A 30 -0.16 4.83 -4.50
CA ALA A 30 -0.54 5.09 -5.89
C ALA A 30 -0.12 6.49 -6.38
N LYS A 31 0.09 7.45 -5.48
CA LYS A 31 0.61 8.79 -5.80
C LYS A 31 2.14 8.86 -5.76
N GLU A 32 2.77 8.13 -4.85
CA GLU A 32 4.23 8.16 -4.65
C GLU A 32 4.99 7.41 -5.74
N ILE A 33 4.53 6.22 -6.14
CA ILE A 33 5.23 5.39 -7.15
C ILE A 33 5.52 6.17 -8.45
N PRO A 34 4.54 6.87 -9.07
CA PRO A 34 4.79 7.63 -10.30
C PRO A 34 5.81 8.77 -10.14
N LEU A 35 5.89 9.38 -8.96
CA LEU A 35 6.86 10.45 -8.67
C LEU A 35 8.28 9.89 -8.64
N ILE A 36 8.44 8.70 -8.06
CA ILE A 36 9.73 8.02 -7.95
C ILE A 36 10.16 7.48 -9.30
N GLU A 37 9.25 6.89 -10.08
CA GLU A 37 9.50 6.48 -11.46
C GLU A 37 9.96 7.66 -12.33
N THR A 38 9.27 8.80 -12.22
CA THR A 38 9.63 10.04 -12.94
C THR A 38 11.01 10.54 -12.52
N THR A 39 11.30 10.55 -11.22
CA THR A 39 12.61 10.95 -10.68
C THR A 39 13.71 10.03 -11.18
N THR A 40 13.49 8.71 -11.14
CA THR A 40 14.42 7.70 -11.65
C THR A 40 14.72 7.89 -13.12
N LYS A 41 13.68 8.17 -13.93
CA LYS A 41 13.84 8.46 -15.36
C LYS A 41 14.65 9.74 -15.60
N ASN A 42 14.39 10.80 -14.82
CA ASN A 42 15.13 12.05 -14.92
C ASN A 42 16.60 11.87 -14.56
N ILE A 43 16.89 11.10 -13.51
CA ILE A 43 18.27 10.77 -13.12
C ILE A 43 18.95 9.97 -14.22
N LYS A 44 18.33 8.91 -14.77
CA LYS A 44 18.90 8.12 -15.87
C LYS A 44 19.24 8.95 -17.12
N ASN A 45 18.43 9.96 -17.42
CA ASN A 45 18.59 10.78 -18.63
C ASN A 45 19.49 12.01 -18.42
N TYR A 46 19.98 12.24 -17.20
CA TYR A 46 20.85 13.38 -16.93
C TYR A 46 22.22 13.14 -17.58
N GLN A 47 22.59 14.01 -18.51
CA GLN A 47 23.85 13.95 -19.25
C GLN A 47 24.97 14.65 -18.48
N MET A 48 25.93 13.87 -17.99
CA MET A 48 27.07 14.33 -17.19
C MET A 48 28.23 14.82 -18.07
N ASP A 49 28.23 14.44 -19.35
CA ASP A 49 29.23 14.75 -20.37
C ASP A 49 29.02 16.13 -21.03
N ALA A 50 27.97 16.86 -20.61
CA ALA A 50 27.62 18.19 -21.10
C ALA A 50 28.60 19.27 -20.59
N GLY A 51 29.88 19.18 -20.97
CA GLY A 51 30.90 20.21 -20.76
C GLY A 51 32.25 19.69 -20.29
N ASN A 52 33.32 20.42 -20.60
CA ASN A 52 34.69 20.04 -20.21
C ASN A 52 34.96 20.09 -18.69
N ALA A 53 34.05 20.66 -17.88
CA ALA A 53 34.23 20.81 -16.44
C ALA A 53 34.12 19.49 -15.67
N TRP A 54 33.47 18.47 -16.26
CA TRP A 54 33.20 17.19 -15.63
C TRP A 54 34.14 16.08 -16.08
N LYS A 55 34.88 16.24 -17.18
CA LYS A 55 35.69 15.17 -17.77
C LYS A 55 36.70 14.53 -16.81
N GLY A 56 36.96 13.25 -17.03
CA GLY A 56 37.95 12.48 -16.27
C GLY A 56 37.36 11.90 -14.99
N GLU A 57 38.06 12.01 -13.88
CA GLU A 57 37.65 11.36 -12.61
C GLU A 57 36.27 11.82 -12.12
N LYS A 58 35.91 13.08 -12.35
CA LYS A 58 34.61 13.63 -11.91
C LYS A 58 33.43 13.06 -12.70
N GLU A 59 33.61 12.79 -13.99
CA GLU A 59 32.62 12.18 -14.87
C GLU A 59 32.37 10.74 -14.43
N LEU A 60 33.45 9.98 -14.21
CA LEU A 60 33.38 8.61 -13.70
C LEU A 60 32.73 8.53 -12.32
N GLU A 61 33.05 9.45 -11.40
CA GLU A 61 32.42 9.51 -10.08
C GLU A 61 30.92 9.83 -10.20
N ALA A 62 30.57 10.78 -11.06
CA ALA A 62 29.18 11.17 -11.25
C ALA A 62 28.35 10.03 -11.87
N GLU A 63 28.87 9.35 -12.90
CA GLU A 63 28.25 8.15 -13.51
C GLU A 63 28.06 7.01 -12.49
N ARG A 64 29.05 6.80 -11.61
CA ARG A 64 28.95 5.83 -10.51
C ARG A 64 27.81 6.20 -9.55
N ILE A 65 27.75 7.45 -9.10
CA ILE A 65 26.69 7.94 -8.20
C ILE A 65 25.32 7.85 -8.87
N GLN A 66 25.22 8.20 -10.15
CA GLN A 66 23.98 8.07 -10.92
C GLN A 66 23.51 6.61 -10.96
N SER A 67 24.42 5.67 -11.21
CA SER A 67 24.13 4.24 -11.24
C SER A 67 23.64 3.72 -9.88
N GLU A 68 24.33 4.09 -8.80
CA GLU A 68 23.96 3.74 -7.42
C GLU A 68 22.58 4.30 -7.03
N LEU A 69 22.30 5.56 -7.39
CA LEU A 69 20.99 6.17 -7.17
C LEU A 69 19.90 5.44 -7.93
N VAL A 70 20.14 5.10 -9.20
CA VAL A 70 19.17 4.38 -10.03
C VAL A 70 18.87 2.99 -9.47
N GLU A 71 19.89 2.25 -9.02
CA GLU A 71 19.70 0.93 -8.42
C GLU A 71 18.88 1.01 -7.12
N SER A 72 19.22 1.96 -6.26
CA SER A 72 18.49 2.22 -5.00
C SER A 72 17.03 2.58 -5.26
N LEU A 73 16.76 3.47 -6.23
CA LEU A 73 15.41 3.88 -6.59
C LEU A 73 14.59 2.73 -7.21
N ASN A 74 15.19 1.89 -8.05
CA ASN A 74 14.50 0.71 -8.59
C ASN A 74 14.12 -0.25 -7.45
N THR A 75 15.04 -0.50 -6.51
CA THR A 75 14.78 -1.34 -5.32
C THR A 75 13.62 -0.78 -4.49
N TYR A 76 13.57 0.54 -4.31
CA TYR A 76 12.49 1.20 -3.59
C TYR A 76 11.14 1.04 -4.32
N ILE A 77 11.11 1.18 -5.65
CA ILE A 77 9.91 0.96 -6.47
C ILE A 77 9.41 -0.49 -6.29
N GLU A 78 10.30 -1.48 -6.31
CA GLU A 78 9.93 -2.88 -6.09
C GLU A 78 9.31 -3.10 -4.69
N GLN A 79 9.87 -2.47 -3.66
CA GLN A 79 9.33 -2.52 -2.31
C GLN A 79 7.94 -1.85 -2.22
N CYS A 80 7.74 -0.72 -2.89
CA CYS A 80 6.43 -0.07 -2.97
C CYS A 80 5.39 -0.97 -3.66
N ASN A 81 5.77 -1.63 -4.75
CA ASN A 81 4.90 -2.57 -5.46
C ASN A 81 4.53 -3.78 -4.59
N GLN A 82 5.50 -4.32 -3.85
CA GLN A 82 5.24 -5.39 -2.89
C GLN A 82 4.28 -4.94 -1.79
N LEU A 83 4.51 -3.77 -1.20
CA LEU A 83 3.63 -3.20 -0.17
C LEU A 83 2.21 -2.95 -0.71
N GLN A 84 2.07 -2.51 -1.96
CA GLN A 84 0.77 -2.35 -2.61
C GLN A 84 0.03 -3.68 -2.76
N SER A 85 0.74 -4.76 -3.10
CA SER A 85 0.20 -6.13 -3.15
C SER A 85 -0.25 -6.61 -1.77
N ASP A 86 0.57 -6.36 -0.74
CA ASP A 86 0.28 -6.76 0.64
C ASP A 86 -0.95 -6.02 1.20
N ILE A 87 -1.06 -4.72 0.93
CA ILE A 87 -2.24 -3.91 1.28
C ILE A 87 -3.48 -4.42 0.57
N SER A 88 -3.40 -4.71 -0.73
CA SER A 88 -4.52 -5.24 -1.50
C SER A 88 -5.01 -6.58 -0.93
N SER A 89 -4.07 -7.44 -0.55
CA SER A 89 -4.36 -8.71 0.12
C SER A 89 -4.98 -8.50 1.51
N ALA A 90 -4.50 -7.52 2.28
CA ALA A 90 -5.05 -7.17 3.59
C ALA A 90 -6.47 -6.61 3.50
N ILE A 91 -6.75 -5.77 2.50
CA ILE A 91 -8.09 -5.26 2.18
C ILE A 91 -9.04 -6.43 1.92
N GLN A 92 -8.64 -7.39 1.08
CA GLN A 92 -9.49 -8.55 0.79
C GLN A 92 -9.78 -9.38 2.04
N ARG A 93 -8.78 -9.60 2.90
CA ARG A 93 -8.98 -10.30 4.18
C ARG A 93 -9.94 -9.54 5.10
N ALA A 94 -9.83 -8.21 5.16
CA ALA A 94 -10.72 -7.38 5.96
C ALA A 94 -12.17 -7.43 5.44
N LEU A 95 -12.37 -7.36 4.12
CA LEU A 95 -13.69 -7.49 3.49
C LEU A 95 -14.32 -8.86 3.77
N ASN A 96 -13.57 -9.94 3.64
CA ASN A 96 -14.07 -11.29 3.95
C ASN A 96 -14.47 -11.41 5.43
N LYS A 97 -13.69 -10.79 6.33
CA LYS A 97 -13.99 -10.77 7.75
C LYS A 97 -15.23 -9.95 8.08
N ILE A 98 -15.41 -8.80 7.43
CA ILE A 98 -16.64 -7.98 7.53
C ILE A 98 -17.86 -8.80 7.13
N GLN A 99 -17.83 -9.42 5.94
CA GLN A 99 -18.95 -10.22 5.45
C GLN A 99 -19.32 -11.32 6.43
N ARG A 100 -18.32 -12.06 6.92
CA ARG A 100 -18.56 -13.13 7.89
C ARG A 100 -19.20 -12.62 9.18
N ILE A 101 -18.75 -11.48 9.72
CA ILE A 101 -19.34 -10.90 10.93
C ILE A 101 -20.78 -10.44 10.65
N GLU A 102 -21.04 -9.86 9.48
CA GLU A 102 -22.39 -9.44 9.08
C GLU A 102 -23.34 -10.65 8.95
N ASP A 103 -22.87 -11.77 8.38
CA ASP A 103 -23.62 -13.02 8.30
C ASP A 103 -23.91 -13.61 9.70
N GLU A 104 -22.93 -13.58 10.61
CA GLU A 104 -23.09 -14.05 12.00
C GLU A 104 -24.08 -13.20 12.79
N ILE A 105 -24.10 -11.88 12.57
CA ILE A 105 -25.09 -10.97 13.18
C ILE A 105 -26.48 -11.26 12.63
N ALA A 106 -26.63 -11.38 11.31
CA ALA A 106 -27.94 -11.64 10.69
C ALA A 106 -28.53 -12.99 11.13
N ALA A 107 -27.70 -14.03 11.26
CA ALA A 107 -28.15 -15.33 11.76
C ALA A 107 -28.62 -15.26 13.21
N ALA A 108 -27.88 -14.55 14.07
CA ALA A 108 -28.26 -14.37 15.47
C ALA A 108 -29.57 -13.58 15.63
N GLU A 109 -29.81 -12.59 14.78
CA GLU A 109 -31.04 -11.77 14.80
C GLU A 109 -32.26 -12.54 14.25
N ALA A 110 -32.07 -13.42 13.26
CA ALA A 110 -33.15 -14.25 12.74
C ALA A 110 -33.59 -15.36 13.71
N GLU A 111 -32.64 -15.95 14.48
CA GLU A 111 -32.96 -16.92 15.53
C GLU A 111 -33.83 -16.31 16.64
N ASP A 112 -33.68 -15.01 16.91
CA ASP A 112 -34.46 -14.30 17.93
C ASP A 112 -35.89 -13.99 17.47
N ASP A 113 -36.11 -13.72 16.17
CA ASP A 113 -37.43 -13.41 15.59
C ASP A 113 -38.35 -14.64 15.44
N ASP A 114 -37.78 -15.86 15.40
CA ASP A 114 -38.53 -17.13 15.29
C ASP A 114 -38.97 -17.70 16.67
N GLU A 115 -38.47 -17.16 17.79
CA GLU A 115 -38.78 -17.61 19.16
C GLU A 115 -39.83 -16.75 19.92
N ASP A 116 -40.30 -15.63 19.33
CA ASP A 116 -41.34 -14.72 19.86
C ASP A 116 -42.74 -14.95 19.23
#